data_AF-A0A554JLG5-F1
#
_entry.id   AF-A0A554JLG5-F1
#
_cell.length_a   1.000
_cell.length_b   1.000
_cell.length_c   1.000
_cell.angle_alpha   90.00
_cell.angle_beta   90.00
_cell.angle_gamma   90.00
#
_symmetry.space_group_name_H-M   'P 1'
#
loop_
_entity.id
_entity.type
_entity.pdbx_description
1 polymer ?
#
loop_
_entity_poly.entity_id
_entity_poly.type
_entity_poly.pdbx_seq_one_letter_code
_entity_poly.pdbx_strand_id
1 'polypeptide(L)' 'MEIILLKSVEKLGSVGEVKDVASGYFRNFLFPRGLAQTATASGIAKAEQLRVRMQKQIAEERDA' A
#
# COMPACT_ATOMS: atom_id res chain seq x y z
N MET A 1 3.08 -5.65 11.84
CA MET A 1 2.21 -4.50 11.57
C MET A 1 2.20 -4.24 10.08
N GLU A 2 1.04 -4.35 9.45
CA GLU A 2 0.91 -4.11 8.01
C GLU A 2 0.96 -2.62 7.69
N ILE A 3 1.79 -2.27 6.70
CA ILE A 3 2.01 -0.90 6.24
C ILE A 3 1.98 -0.86 4.73
N ILE A 4 1.58 0.28 4.18
CA ILE A 4 1.66 0.58 2.75
C ILE A 4 2.84 1.52 2.56
N LEU A 5 3.78 1.16 1.67
CA LEU A 5 4.90 2.02 1.31
C LEU A 5 4.43 3.19 0.45
N LEU A 6 4.75 4.40 0.88
CA LEU A 6 4.50 5.64 0.12
C LEU A 6 5.68 6.01 -0.77
N LYS A 7 6.88 5.54 -0.43
CA LYS A 7 8.12 5.71 -1.20
C LYS A 7 8.81 4.37 -1.36
N SER A 8 9.60 4.19 -2.41
CA SER A 8 10.46 3.01 -2.53
C SER A 8 11.48 3.04 -1.41
N VAL A 9 11.62 1.90 -0.72
CA VAL A 9 12.60 1.74 0.35
C VAL A 9 13.47 0.56 -0.03
N GLU A 10 14.76 0.83 -0.12
CA GLU A 10 15.76 -0.19 -0.43
C GLU A 10 15.66 -1.33 0.59
N LYS A 11 15.59 -2.57 0.10
CA LYS A 11 15.35 -3.81 0.88
C LYS A 11 13.93 -4.04 1.42
N LEU A 12 13.00 -3.08 1.26
CA LEU A 12 11.60 -3.27 1.68
C LEU A 12 10.67 -3.52 0.49
N GLY A 13 10.79 -2.72 -0.56
CA GLY A 13 9.95 -2.82 -1.76
C GLY A 13 9.67 -1.47 -2.41
N SER A 14 8.76 -1.50 -3.38
CA SER A 14 8.35 -0.35 -4.17
C SER A 14 7.17 0.40 -3.55
N VAL A 15 6.87 1.59 -4.09
CA VAL A 15 5.70 2.38 -3.71
C VAL A 15 4.41 1.58 -3.93
N GLY A 16 3.48 1.66 -2.98
CA GLY A 16 2.17 1.02 -3.03
C GLY A 16 2.16 -0.45 -2.57
N GLU A 17 3.32 -1.03 -2.29
CA GLU A 17 3.37 -2.38 -1.74
C GLU A 17 2.93 -2.40 -0.27
N VAL A 18 2.10 -3.39 0.05
CA VAL A 18 1.79 -3.74 1.44
C VAL A 18 2.90 -4.65 1.95
N LYS A 19 3.51 -4.28 3.07
CA LYS A 19 4.51 -5.09 3.76
C LYS A 19 4.13 -5.24 5.22
N ASP A 20 4.44 -6.41 5.77
CA ASP A 20 4.40 -6.60 7.21
C ASP A 20 5.77 -6.23 7.79
N VAL A 21 5.79 -5.25 8.69
CA VAL A 21 7.01 -4.77 9.34
C VAL A 21 6.85 -4.76 10.86
N ALA A 22 7.98 -4.74 11.57
CA ALA A 22 7.97 -4.54 13.01
C ALA A 22 7.39 -3.16 13.36
N SER A 23 6.50 -3.11 14.36
CA SER A 23 5.81 -1.86 14.74
C SER A 23 6.77 -0.75 15.18
N GLY A 24 7.93 -1.10 15.74
CA GLY A 24 9.00 -0.15 16.06
C GLY A 24 9.66 0.45 14.82
N TYR A 25 9.88 -0.34 13.76
CA TYR A 25 10.45 0.14 12.51
C TYR A 25 9.51 1.11 11.80
N PHE A 26 8.20 0.83 11.80
CA PHE A 26 7.20 1.77 11.31
C PHE A 26 7.21 3.08 12.13
N ARG A 27 7.02 3.00 13.45
CA ARG A 27 6.86 4.19 14.32
C ARG A 27 8.11 5.06 14.40
N ASN A 28 9.30 4.47 14.38
CA ASN A 28 10.55 5.20 14.62
C ASN A 28 11.26 5.62 13.33
N PHE A 29 11.03 4.91 12.21
CA PHE A 29 11.77 5.15 10.97
C PHE A 29 10.85 5.52 9.80
N LEU A 30 9.87 4.68 9.47
CA LEU A 30 9.08 4.89 8.25
C LEU A 30 8.05 6.03 8.40
N PHE A 31 7.36 6.09 9.54
CA PHE A 31 6.30 7.07 9.78
C PHE A 31 6.83 8.50 9.90
N PRO A 32 7.87 8.80 10.72
CA PRO A 32 8.39 10.17 10.82
C PRO A 32 9.02 10.67 9.52
N ARG A 33 9.50 9.77 8.66
CA ARG A 33 10.08 10.08 7.35
C ARG A 33 9.05 10.13 6.21
N GLY A 34 7.77 9.85 6.50
CA GLY A 34 6.71 9.79 5.49
C GLY A 34 6.95 8.73 4.40
N LEU A 35 7.63 7.64 4.75
CA LEU A 35 7.95 6.54 3.82
C LEU A 35 6.84 5.50 3.76
N ALA A 36 5.98 5.41 4.78
CA ALA A 36 4.88 4.46 4.82
C ALA A 36 3.69 4.98 5.63
N GLN A 37 2.51 4.39 5.41
CA GLN A 37 1.32 4.56 6.24
C GLN A 37 0.82 3.22 6.78
N THR A 38 0.01 3.25 7.84
CA THR A 38 -0.63 2.04 8.37
C THR A 38 -1.63 1.47 7.38
N ALA A 39 -1.56 0.16 7.14
CA ALA A 39 -2.59 -0.58 6.43
C ALA A 39 -3.74 -0.89 7.41
N THR A 40 -4.62 0.08 7.64
CA THR A 40 -5.82 -0.16 8.47
C THR A 40 -6.84 -0.98 7.69
N ALA A 41 -7.71 -1.75 8.35
CA ALA A 41 -8.78 -2.50 7.68
C ALA A 41 -9.66 -1.61 6.78
N SER A 42 -9.93 -0.37 7.20
CA SER A 42 -10.60 0.63 6.38
C SER A 42 -9.77 1.11 5.18
N GLY A 43 -8.44 1.17 5.32
CA GLY A 43 -7.51 1.46 4.24
C GLY A 43 -7.34 0.29 3.26
N ILE A 44 -7.31 -0.94 3.76
CA ILE A 44 -7.27 -2.18 2.97
C ILE A 44 -8.59 -2.33 2.19
N ALA A 45 -9.74 -2.16 2.85
CA ALA A 45 -11.04 -2.21 2.19
C ALA A 45 -11.20 -1.13 1.11
N LYS A 46 -10.69 0.10 1.35
CA LYS A 46 -10.64 1.15 0.32
C LYS A 46 -9.70 0.79 -0.83
N ALA A 47 -8.51 0.26 -0.54
CA ALA A 47 -7.55 -0.16 -1.56
C ALA A 47 -8.09 -1.31 -2.42
N GLU A 48 -8.81 -2.24 -1.82
CA GLU A 48 -9.45 -3.37 -2.49
C GLU A 48 -10.65 -2.93 -3.34
N GLN A 49 -11.50 -2.03 -2.82
CA GLN A 49 -12.54 -1.39 -3.61
C GLN A 49 -11.99 -0.61 -4.81
N LEU A 50 -10.85 0.09 -4.64
CA LEU A 50 -10.19 0.77 -5.74
C LEU A 50 -9.64 -0.23 -6.77
N ARG A 51 -9.01 -1.32 -6.32
CA ARG A 51 -8.51 -2.39 -7.19
C ARG A 51 -9.61 -3.02 -8.02
N VAL A 52 -10.76 -3.34 -7.42
CA VAL A 52 -11.90 -3.92 -8.14
C VAL A 52 -12.44 -2.94 -9.18
N ARG A 53 -12.53 -1.65 -8.86
CA ARG A 53 -12.94 -0.62 -9.85
C ARG A 53 -11.95 -0.50 -11.01
N MET A 54 -10.65 -0.44 -10.72
CA MET A 54 -9.64 -0.31 -11.77
C MET A 54 -9.50 -1.58 -12.61
N GLN A 55 -9.60 -2.77 -12.03
CA GLN A 55 -9.61 -4.02 -12.79
C GLN A 55 -10.81 -4.12 -13.72
N LYS A 56 -11.99 -3.63 -13.31
CA LYS A 56 -13.15 -3.55 -14.19
C LYS A 56 -12.91 -2.61 -15.37
N GLN A 57 -12.34 -1.43 -15.13
CA GLN A 57 -12.03 -0.49 -16.22
C GLN A 57 -10.98 -1.03 -17.20
N ILE A 58 -9.93 -1.69 -16.70
CA ILE A 58 -8.90 -2.29 -17.56
C ILE A 58 -9.43 -3.48 -18.35
N ALA A 59 -10.38 -4.24 -17.79
CA ALA A 59 -11.05 -5.31 -18.51
C ALA A 59 -11.96 -4.75 -19.62
N GLU A 60 -12.75 -3.71 -19.32
CA GLU A 60 -13.61 -3.05 -20.32
C GLU A 60 -12.81 -2.39 -21.45
N GLU A 61 -11.64 -1.79 -21.18
CA GLU A 61 -10.76 -1.24 -22.22
C GLU A 61 -10.05 -2.31 -23.06
N ARG A 62 -9.90 -3.54 -22.57
CA ARG A 62 -9.26 -4.63 -23.33
C ARG A 62 -10.22 -5.39 -24.25
N ASP A 63 -11.52 -5.28 -23.99
CA ASP A 63 -12.58 -5.93 -24.77
C ASP A 63 -13.24 -4.99 -25.81
N ALA A 64 -12.73 -3.77 -25.99
CA ALA A 64 -13.15 -2.79 -27.01
C ALA A 64 -12.08 -2.59 -28.09
#